data_AF-A0A2T5H0C6-F1
#
_entry.id   AF-A0A2T5H0C6-F1
#
_cell.length_a   1.000
_cell.length_b   1.000
_cell.length_c   1.000
_cell.angle_alpha   90.00
_cell.angle_beta   90.00
_cell.angle_gamma   90.00
#
_symmetry.space_group_name_H-M   'P 1'
#
loop_
_entity.id
_entity.type
_entity.pdbx_description
1 polymer ?
#
loop_
_entity_poly.entity_id
_entity_poly.type
_entity_poly.pdbx_seq_one_letter_code
_entity_poly.pdbx_strand_id
1 'polypeptide(L)'
;MTNAFHGDPVVKAELLDRLRRHAAAGTLVFGPTRWDGRSGTPIGVSVESEDSADYAQRFGYPLPLAALLDTMTACAAPDRAVRETLAWVEIVEPGANLSPVPWRIAKSLLVLLKADQLADPHFLLLRDMHSRDTTDTPVSRKEWTNLRALIEDTASRSKGEAAFSISACAAACWPLQTSRSVLVELVDRWRRAAARLPNPDFDDVDRDRASTVLNALWAETEPARAAGETIHIPTLFRGREPRVAALFEADLDRSNALFRSRSEAVPALVLRQLAGAGSDETEF
;
A
#
# COMPACT_ATOMS: atom_id res chain seq x y z
N MET A 1 7.30 -12.33 -20.45
CA MET A 1 7.54 -10.88 -20.40
C MET A 1 6.23 -10.15 -20.57
N THR A 2 5.94 -9.17 -19.71
CA THR A 2 4.77 -8.28 -19.83
C THR A 2 5.18 -7.02 -20.58
N ASN A 3 4.63 -6.84 -21.79
CA ASN A 3 4.84 -5.67 -22.63
C ASN A 3 3.61 -4.76 -22.53
N ALA A 4 3.82 -3.52 -22.08
CA ALA A 4 2.74 -2.56 -21.89
C ALA A 4 1.94 -2.35 -23.18
N PHE A 5 0.60 -2.32 -23.05
CA PHE A 5 -0.35 -2.18 -24.15
C PHE A 5 -0.14 -3.19 -25.29
N HIS A 6 0.50 -4.32 -24.99
CA HIS A 6 0.92 -5.32 -25.97
C HIS A 6 1.82 -4.78 -27.10
N GLY A 7 2.44 -3.61 -26.91
CA GLY A 7 3.20 -2.93 -27.96
C GLY A 7 2.35 -2.08 -28.91
N ASP A 8 1.05 -1.96 -28.68
CA ASP A 8 0.12 -1.28 -29.58
C ASP A 8 -0.26 0.13 -29.05
N PRO A 9 0.19 1.21 -29.73
CA PRO A 9 -0.22 2.58 -29.41
C PRO A 9 -1.73 2.82 -29.48
N VAL A 10 -2.48 2.07 -30.29
CA VAL A 10 -3.94 2.18 -30.40
C VAL A 10 -4.60 1.75 -29.10
N VAL A 11 -4.16 0.64 -28.51
CA VAL A 11 -4.65 0.15 -27.21
C VAL A 11 -4.43 1.19 -26.10
N LYS A 12 -3.26 1.85 -26.08
CA LYS A 12 -2.99 2.97 -25.15
C LYS A 12 -3.93 4.15 -25.39
N ALA A 13 -4.11 4.56 -26.65
CA ALA A 13 -4.95 5.70 -27.01
C ALA A 13 -6.43 5.46 -26.63
N GLU A 14 -6.97 4.27 -26.91
CA GLU A 14 -8.34 3.91 -26.55
C GLU A 14 -8.58 3.92 -25.03
N LEU A 15 -7.63 3.42 -24.24
CA LEU A 15 -7.69 3.48 -22.79
C LEU A 15 -7.69 4.93 -22.29
N LEU A 16 -6.79 5.77 -22.82
CA LEU A 16 -6.73 7.19 -22.47
C LEU A 16 -8.04 7.92 -22.78
N ASP A 17 -8.60 7.71 -23.97
CA ASP A 17 -9.84 8.35 -24.39
C ASP A 17 -11.03 7.90 -23.54
N ARG A 18 -11.06 6.61 -23.14
CA ARG A 18 -12.04 6.09 -22.20
C ARG A 18 -11.92 6.78 -20.84
N LEU A 19 -10.72 6.83 -20.25
CA LEU A 19 -10.50 7.49 -18.95
C LEU A 19 -10.82 8.98 -18.99
N ARG A 20 -10.43 9.69 -20.05
CA ARG A 20 -10.74 11.12 -20.24
C ARG A 20 -12.24 11.37 -20.36
N ARG A 21 -13.00 10.50 -21.05
CA ARG A 21 -14.46 10.58 -21.08
C ARG A 21 -15.08 10.42 -19.70
N HIS A 22 -14.65 9.42 -18.93
CA HIS A 22 -15.16 9.23 -17.56
C HIS A 22 -14.79 10.38 -16.62
N ALA A 23 -13.57 10.94 -16.77
CA ALA A 23 -13.14 12.14 -16.06
C ALA A 23 -14.03 13.35 -16.40
N ALA A 24 -14.24 13.63 -17.69
CA ALA A 24 -15.08 14.73 -18.15
C ALA A 24 -16.55 14.57 -17.72
N ALA A 25 -17.05 13.34 -17.65
CA ALA A 25 -18.40 13.02 -17.20
C ALA A 25 -18.56 12.96 -15.67
N GLY A 26 -17.48 13.10 -14.89
CA GLY A 26 -17.53 12.96 -13.43
C GLY A 26 -17.92 11.56 -12.94
N THR A 27 -17.61 10.53 -13.73
CA THR A 27 -17.97 9.12 -13.43
C THR A 27 -16.77 8.28 -12.99
N LEU A 28 -15.58 8.88 -12.89
CA LEU A 28 -14.46 8.30 -12.15
C LEU A 28 -14.69 8.44 -10.65
N VAL A 29 -14.55 7.34 -9.94
CA VAL A 29 -14.65 7.29 -8.49
C VAL A 29 -13.38 6.66 -7.90
N PHE A 30 -13.02 7.02 -6.67
CA PHE A 30 -11.77 6.59 -6.06
C PHE A 30 -12.05 5.87 -4.74
N GLY A 31 -11.33 4.79 -4.49
CA GLY A 31 -11.58 3.87 -3.37
C GLY A 31 -11.36 2.41 -3.78
N PRO A 32 -12.03 1.46 -3.10
CA PRO A 32 -12.02 0.05 -3.52
C PRO A 32 -12.46 -0.10 -4.97
N THR A 33 -11.81 -1.01 -5.71
CA THR A 33 -12.13 -1.31 -7.11
C THR A 33 -13.61 -1.60 -7.28
N ARG A 34 -14.27 -0.88 -8.20
CA ARG A 34 -15.71 -1.04 -8.45
C ARG A 34 -16.11 -0.61 -9.86
N TRP A 35 -17.18 -1.21 -10.36
CA TRP A 35 -17.86 -0.81 -11.60
C TRP A 35 -19.36 -1.06 -11.47
N ASP A 36 -20.18 -0.03 -11.65
CA ASP A 36 -21.65 -0.13 -11.50
C ASP A 36 -22.43 -0.13 -12.83
N GLY A 37 -21.72 -0.22 -13.96
CA GLY A 37 -22.29 -0.10 -15.31
C GLY A 37 -22.28 1.33 -15.87
N ARG A 38 -22.00 2.35 -15.04
CA ARG A 38 -21.93 3.75 -15.46
C ARG A 38 -20.68 4.46 -14.93
N SER A 39 -20.35 4.24 -13.67
CA SER A 39 -19.25 4.86 -12.94
C SER A 39 -18.39 3.77 -12.31
N GLY A 40 -17.12 4.09 -12.08
CA GLY A 40 -16.20 3.10 -11.53
C GLY A 40 -14.84 3.68 -11.19
N THR A 41 -14.04 2.85 -10.53
CA THR A 41 -12.63 3.15 -10.35
C THR A 41 -11.91 3.20 -11.69
N PRO A 42 -10.69 3.77 -11.75
CA PRO A 42 -9.90 3.72 -12.97
C PRO A 42 -9.81 2.32 -13.58
N ILE A 43 -9.54 1.25 -12.80
CA ILE A 43 -9.62 -0.13 -13.32
C ILE A 43 -11.05 -0.45 -13.74
N GLY A 44 -12.03 -0.18 -12.87
CA GLY A 44 -13.43 -0.46 -13.08
C GLY A 44 -13.97 0.05 -14.42
N VAL A 45 -13.72 1.32 -14.74
CA VAL A 45 -14.13 1.91 -16.02
C VAL A 45 -13.28 1.42 -17.19
N SER A 46 -12.01 1.06 -16.95
CA SER A 46 -11.11 0.60 -18.02
C SER A 46 -11.52 -0.74 -18.58
N VAL A 47 -11.94 -1.67 -17.72
CA VAL A 47 -12.33 -3.04 -18.11
C VAL A 47 -13.80 -3.36 -17.95
N GLU A 48 -14.60 -2.46 -17.39
CA GLU A 48 -16.03 -2.68 -17.10
C GLU A 48 -16.24 -3.90 -16.18
N SER A 49 -15.32 -4.06 -15.23
CA SER A 49 -15.19 -5.22 -14.33
C SER A 49 -14.48 -4.79 -13.04
N GLU A 50 -14.66 -5.55 -11.96
CA GLU A 50 -13.96 -5.31 -10.68
C GLU A 50 -12.67 -6.14 -10.55
N ASP A 51 -12.29 -6.88 -11.59
CA ASP A 51 -11.10 -7.72 -11.58
C ASP A 51 -9.88 -7.03 -12.19
N SER A 52 -8.84 -6.81 -11.37
CA SER A 52 -7.56 -6.29 -11.85
C SER A 52 -6.83 -7.27 -12.78
N ALA A 53 -7.18 -8.56 -12.76
CA ALA A 53 -6.63 -9.54 -13.71
C ALA A 53 -7.07 -9.24 -15.15
N ASP A 54 -8.31 -8.79 -15.35
CA ASP A 54 -8.80 -8.37 -16.66
C ASP A 54 -7.99 -7.18 -17.19
N TYR A 55 -7.67 -6.21 -16.32
CA TYR A 55 -6.83 -5.07 -16.68
C TYR A 55 -5.41 -5.52 -17.05
N ALA A 56 -4.81 -6.37 -16.23
CA ALA A 56 -3.48 -6.94 -16.47
C ALA A 56 -3.41 -7.64 -17.83
N GLN A 57 -4.41 -8.47 -18.13
CA GLN A 57 -4.49 -9.22 -19.37
C GLN A 57 -4.72 -8.31 -20.58
N ARG A 58 -5.64 -7.34 -20.49
CA ARG A 58 -6.06 -6.48 -21.61
C ARG A 58 -5.04 -5.43 -22.00
N PHE A 59 -4.23 -4.97 -21.04
CA PHE A 59 -3.28 -3.88 -21.25
C PHE A 59 -1.83 -4.30 -21.07
N GLY A 60 -1.53 -5.59 -20.86
CA GLY A 60 -0.16 -6.09 -20.74
C GLY A 60 0.58 -5.61 -19.49
N TYR A 61 -0.13 -5.41 -18.38
CA TYR A 61 0.46 -5.02 -17.08
C TYR A 61 0.72 -6.25 -16.20
N PRO A 62 1.80 -6.28 -15.39
CA PRO A 62 1.94 -7.25 -14.31
C PRO A 62 0.74 -7.22 -13.36
N LEU A 63 0.24 -8.39 -12.95
CA LEU A 63 -0.93 -8.51 -12.08
C LEU A 63 -0.84 -7.71 -10.77
N PRO A 64 0.25 -7.80 -9.96
CA PRO A 64 0.35 -6.98 -8.75
C PRO A 64 0.38 -5.48 -9.03
N LEU A 65 0.95 -5.06 -10.17
CA LEU A 65 0.92 -3.65 -10.55
C LEU A 65 -0.52 -3.23 -10.86
N ALA A 66 -1.24 -3.99 -11.70
CA ALA A 66 -2.65 -3.74 -11.99
C ALA A 66 -3.49 -3.67 -10.71
N ALA A 67 -3.28 -4.57 -9.75
CA ALA A 67 -3.97 -4.57 -8.47
C ALA A 67 -3.67 -3.35 -7.58
N LEU A 68 -2.48 -2.78 -7.72
CA LEU A 68 -2.06 -1.60 -6.96
C LEU A 68 -2.69 -0.31 -7.49
N LEU A 69 -3.04 -0.26 -8.78
CA LEU A 69 -3.46 0.96 -9.48
C LEU A 69 -4.64 1.69 -8.78
N ASP A 70 -5.74 1.01 -8.48
CA ASP A 70 -6.85 1.66 -7.76
C ASP A 70 -6.46 2.07 -6.33
N THR A 71 -5.62 1.28 -5.65
CA THR A 71 -5.09 1.66 -4.33
C THR A 71 -4.25 2.93 -4.42
N MET A 72 -3.42 3.06 -5.46
CA MET A 72 -2.60 4.25 -5.71
C MET A 72 -3.48 5.49 -5.84
N THR A 73 -4.51 5.44 -6.69
CA THR A 73 -5.40 6.59 -6.91
C THR A 73 -6.34 6.86 -5.73
N ALA A 74 -6.70 5.85 -4.95
CA ALA A 74 -7.41 6.02 -3.68
C ALA A 74 -6.54 6.69 -2.59
N CYS A 75 -5.22 6.60 -2.70
CA CYS A 75 -4.29 7.29 -1.81
C CYS A 75 -4.00 8.74 -2.24
N ALA A 76 -4.39 9.12 -3.45
CA ALA A 76 -4.25 10.48 -3.96
C ALA A 76 -5.12 11.47 -3.19
N ALA A 77 -4.68 12.73 -3.13
CA ALA A 77 -5.59 13.81 -2.74
C ALA A 77 -6.74 13.93 -3.76
N PRO A 78 -7.97 14.29 -3.35
CA PRO A 78 -9.14 14.30 -4.22
C PRO A 78 -8.98 15.12 -5.52
N ASP A 79 -8.24 16.22 -5.46
CA ASP A 79 -7.95 17.11 -6.60
C ASP A 79 -6.86 16.56 -7.54
N ARG A 80 -6.15 15.50 -7.13
CA ARG A 80 -5.04 14.89 -7.87
C ARG A 80 -5.39 13.54 -8.48
N ALA A 81 -6.40 12.85 -7.96
CA ALA A 81 -6.69 11.46 -8.31
C ALA A 81 -6.90 11.26 -9.81
N VAL A 82 -7.70 12.11 -10.47
CA VAL A 82 -7.90 12.08 -11.94
C VAL A 82 -6.58 12.27 -12.70
N ARG A 83 -5.76 13.25 -12.28
CA ARG A 83 -4.47 13.54 -12.92
C ARG A 83 -3.53 12.34 -12.82
N GLU A 84 -3.49 11.68 -11.66
CA GLU A 84 -2.61 10.53 -11.42
C GLU A 84 -3.09 9.26 -12.13
N THR A 85 -4.42 9.09 -12.27
CA THR A 85 -5.01 8.07 -13.16
C THR A 85 -4.53 8.24 -14.59
N LEU A 86 -4.61 9.44 -15.14
CA LEU A 86 -4.16 9.70 -16.52
C LEU A 86 -2.65 9.53 -16.65
N ALA A 87 -1.90 10.05 -15.68
CA ALA A 87 -0.43 10.03 -15.70
C ALA A 87 0.15 8.61 -15.78
N TRP A 88 -0.45 7.60 -15.11
CA TRP A 88 0.09 6.24 -15.21
C TRP A 88 0.00 5.67 -16.62
N VAL A 89 -1.03 6.07 -17.39
CA VAL A 89 -1.22 5.54 -18.74
C VAL A 89 -0.32 6.32 -19.68
N GLU A 90 -0.29 7.65 -19.52
CA GLU A 90 0.48 8.56 -20.36
C GLU A 90 1.98 8.26 -20.32
N ILE A 91 2.53 7.97 -19.13
CA ILE A 91 3.98 7.80 -18.94
C ILE A 91 4.53 6.47 -19.44
N VAL A 92 3.69 5.44 -19.58
CA VAL A 92 4.12 4.11 -19.98
C VAL A 92 4.11 4.02 -21.51
N GLU A 93 5.27 3.78 -22.12
CA GLU A 93 5.36 3.61 -23.56
C GLU A 93 4.76 2.26 -24.01
N PRO A 94 4.02 2.21 -25.14
CA PRO A 94 3.64 0.94 -25.75
C PRO A 94 4.87 0.05 -25.98
N GLY A 95 4.80 -1.18 -25.48
CA GLY A 95 5.87 -2.16 -25.60
C GLY A 95 6.90 -2.13 -24.46
N ALA A 96 6.83 -1.15 -23.54
CA ALA A 96 7.73 -1.10 -22.40
C ALA A 96 7.66 -2.39 -21.56
N ASN A 97 8.83 -2.89 -21.15
CA ASN A 97 8.93 -4.05 -20.27
C ASN A 97 8.60 -3.65 -18.83
N LEU A 98 7.39 -3.99 -18.38
CA LEU A 98 6.94 -3.69 -17.02
C LEU A 98 7.33 -4.75 -16.00
N SER A 99 7.93 -5.88 -16.41
CA SER A 99 8.24 -7.01 -15.53
C SER A 99 9.09 -6.63 -14.30
N PRO A 100 10.06 -5.69 -14.36
CA PRO A 100 10.84 -5.27 -13.19
C PRO A 100 10.10 -4.34 -12.22
N VAL A 101 9.03 -3.68 -12.67
CA VAL A 101 8.37 -2.60 -11.92
C VAL A 101 7.81 -3.06 -10.57
N PRO A 102 7.10 -4.21 -10.45
CA PRO A 102 6.63 -4.71 -9.16
C PRO A 102 7.74 -4.85 -8.12
N TRP A 103 8.90 -5.42 -8.48
CA TRP A 103 10.01 -5.56 -7.55
C TRP A 103 10.61 -4.20 -7.17
N ARG A 104 10.78 -3.29 -8.13
CA ARG A 104 11.27 -1.92 -7.82
C ARG A 104 10.36 -1.18 -6.83
N ILE A 105 9.04 -1.33 -6.96
CA ILE A 105 8.06 -0.79 -6.00
C ILE A 105 8.21 -1.49 -4.64
N ALA A 106 8.23 -2.83 -4.60
CA ALA A 106 8.36 -3.59 -3.36
C ALA A 106 9.66 -3.25 -2.61
N LYS A 107 10.80 -3.23 -3.31
CA LYS A 107 12.12 -2.83 -2.80
C LYS A 107 12.08 -1.41 -2.21
N SER A 108 11.50 -0.45 -2.94
CA SER A 108 11.36 0.93 -2.47
C SER A 108 10.56 1.01 -1.17
N LEU A 109 9.43 0.30 -1.08
CA LEU A 109 8.61 0.25 0.14
C LEU A 109 9.35 -0.42 1.30
N LEU A 110 10.08 -1.52 1.04
CA LEU A 110 10.89 -2.21 2.04
C LEU A 110 12.02 -1.32 2.59
N VAL A 111 12.69 -0.55 1.74
CA VAL A 111 13.71 0.44 2.16
C VAL A 111 13.06 1.57 2.98
N LEU A 112 11.88 2.07 2.58
CA LEU A 112 11.13 3.04 3.39
C LEU A 112 10.68 2.47 4.75
N LEU A 113 10.60 1.14 4.85
CA LEU A 113 10.36 0.38 6.07
C LEU A 113 11.66 -0.04 6.77
N LYS A 114 12.81 0.48 6.35
CA LYS A 114 14.16 0.19 6.88
C LYS A 114 14.56 -1.29 6.84
N ALA A 115 13.97 -2.09 5.95
CA ALA A 115 14.26 -3.52 5.88
C ALA A 115 15.72 -3.80 5.47
N ASP A 116 16.33 -2.92 4.68
CA ASP A 116 17.74 -2.93 4.30
C ASP A 116 18.71 -2.76 5.49
N GLN A 117 18.23 -2.20 6.60
CA GLN A 117 19.05 -1.93 7.80
C GLN A 117 18.66 -2.83 8.97
N LEU A 118 17.37 -3.10 9.14
CA LEU A 118 16.81 -3.74 10.33
C LEU A 118 16.37 -5.19 10.11
N ALA A 119 16.36 -5.68 8.87
CA ALA A 119 15.91 -7.02 8.53
C ALA A 119 17.00 -7.87 7.86
N ASP A 120 18.28 -7.52 7.99
CA ASP A 120 19.39 -8.37 7.55
C ASP A 120 19.41 -9.70 8.35
N PRO A 121 19.65 -10.88 7.73
CA PRO A 121 19.90 -11.14 6.31
C PRO A 121 18.64 -11.33 5.44
N HIS A 122 17.44 -11.26 6.03
CA HIS A 122 16.17 -11.57 5.36
C HIS A 122 15.88 -10.69 4.14
N PHE A 123 16.25 -9.41 4.18
CA PHE A 123 16.10 -8.52 3.03
C PHE A 123 16.93 -9.00 1.81
N LEU A 124 18.18 -9.43 2.05
CA LEU A 124 19.06 -9.96 1.00
C LEU A 124 18.52 -11.29 0.45
N LEU A 125 18.11 -12.22 1.33
CA LEU A 125 17.50 -13.49 0.91
C LEU A 125 16.24 -13.28 0.06
N LEU A 126 15.40 -12.31 0.44
CA LEU A 126 14.20 -11.95 -0.29
C LEU A 126 14.52 -11.37 -1.67
N ARG A 127 15.49 -10.45 -1.77
CA ARG A 127 15.94 -9.88 -3.04
C ARG A 127 16.45 -10.98 -3.97
N ASP A 128 17.30 -11.87 -3.46
CA ASP A 128 17.87 -12.97 -4.24
C ASP A 128 16.77 -13.93 -4.72
N MET A 129 15.73 -14.15 -3.89
CA MET A 129 14.56 -14.94 -4.26
C MET A 129 13.78 -14.30 -5.43
N HIS A 130 13.48 -13.00 -5.35
CA HIS A 130 12.79 -12.28 -6.43
C HIS A 130 13.61 -12.23 -7.71
N SER A 131 14.93 -12.05 -7.62
CA SER A 131 15.83 -12.10 -8.78
C SER A 131 15.72 -13.45 -9.50
N ARG A 132 15.82 -14.57 -8.76
CA ARG A 132 15.69 -15.93 -9.32
C ARG A 132 14.31 -16.20 -9.92
N ASP A 133 13.24 -15.67 -9.32
CA ASP A 133 11.87 -15.91 -9.78
C ASP A 133 11.54 -15.23 -11.11
N THR A 134 12.38 -14.27 -11.55
CA THR A 134 12.27 -13.65 -12.88
C THR A 134 12.98 -14.43 -13.99
N THR A 135 13.64 -15.54 -13.66
CA THR A 135 14.33 -16.41 -14.63
C THR A 135 13.40 -17.47 -15.21
N ASP A 136 13.85 -18.18 -16.26
CA ASP A 136 13.10 -19.28 -16.89
C ASP A 136 12.85 -20.47 -15.96
N THR A 137 13.49 -20.51 -14.78
CA THR A 137 13.21 -21.49 -13.72
C THR A 137 12.66 -20.77 -12.48
N PRO A 138 11.33 -20.54 -12.42
CA PRO A 138 10.71 -19.86 -11.28
C PRO A 138 10.97 -20.59 -9.97
N VAL A 139 10.99 -19.81 -8.88
CA VAL A 139 11.15 -20.34 -7.54
C VAL A 139 9.90 -21.12 -7.16
N SER A 140 10.10 -22.31 -6.58
CA SER A 140 8.96 -23.16 -6.22
C SER A 140 8.11 -22.53 -5.11
N ARG A 141 6.80 -22.81 -5.11
CA ARG A 141 5.90 -22.40 -4.00
C ARG A 141 6.43 -22.86 -2.64
N LYS A 142 7.09 -24.03 -2.58
CA LYS A 142 7.68 -24.56 -1.35
C LYS A 142 8.83 -23.67 -0.84
N GLU A 143 9.71 -23.21 -1.73
CA GLU A 143 10.79 -22.29 -1.37
C GLU A 143 10.25 -20.96 -0.85
N TRP A 144 9.23 -20.39 -1.49
CA TRP A 144 8.55 -19.18 -1.00
C TRP A 144 7.96 -19.36 0.40
N THR A 145 7.21 -20.44 0.61
CA THR A 145 6.62 -20.76 1.92
C THR A 145 7.70 -20.95 2.99
N ASN A 146 8.80 -21.65 2.67
CA ASN A 146 9.88 -21.89 3.61
C ASN A 146 10.59 -20.58 4.01
N LEU A 147 10.92 -19.72 3.04
CA LEU A 147 11.52 -18.42 3.33
C LEU A 147 10.58 -17.55 4.16
N ARG A 148 9.29 -17.51 3.82
CA ARG A 148 8.29 -16.77 4.58
C ARG A 148 8.23 -17.25 6.04
N ALA A 149 8.12 -18.56 6.26
CA ALA A 149 8.04 -19.14 7.60
C ALA A 149 9.29 -18.83 8.44
N LEU A 150 10.48 -18.88 7.83
CA LEU A 150 11.72 -18.47 8.48
C LEU A 150 11.68 -17.00 8.93
N ILE A 151 11.22 -16.10 8.04
CA ILE A 151 11.15 -14.67 8.33
C ILE A 151 10.08 -14.36 9.40
N GLU A 152 8.92 -15.03 9.35
CA GLU A 152 7.86 -14.88 10.34
C GLU A 152 8.30 -15.35 11.73
N ASP A 153 9.01 -16.48 11.81
CA ASP A 153 9.59 -16.96 13.06
C ASP A 153 10.62 -15.96 13.63
N THR A 154 11.52 -15.41 12.81
CA THR A 154 12.46 -14.39 13.27
C THR A 154 11.75 -13.10 13.70
N ALA A 155 10.72 -12.67 12.97
CA ALA A 155 9.92 -11.51 13.35
C ALA A 155 9.25 -11.70 14.72
N SER A 156 8.72 -12.90 14.99
CA SER A 156 8.06 -13.22 16.27
C SER A 156 8.98 -13.15 17.50
N ARG A 157 10.28 -13.43 17.29
CA ARG A 157 11.31 -13.38 18.33
C ARG A 157 11.97 -12.00 18.48
N SER A 158 11.71 -11.11 17.53
CA SER A 158 12.24 -9.74 17.50
C SER A 158 11.30 -8.76 18.21
N LYS A 159 11.77 -7.52 18.46
CA LYS A 159 10.96 -6.45 19.09
C LYS A 159 11.07 -5.14 18.31
N GLY A 160 10.13 -4.23 18.58
CA GLY A 160 10.19 -2.84 18.12
C GLY A 160 10.15 -2.67 16.60
N GLU A 161 11.00 -1.76 16.09
CA GLU A 161 11.12 -1.49 14.65
C GLU A 161 11.65 -2.69 13.86
N ALA A 162 12.61 -3.44 14.42
CA ALA A 162 13.20 -4.60 13.74
C ALA A 162 12.16 -5.69 13.44
N ALA A 163 11.32 -6.06 14.43
CA ALA A 163 10.24 -7.03 14.21
C ALA A 163 9.29 -6.59 13.08
N PHE A 164 8.99 -5.29 13.02
CA PHE A 164 8.11 -4.74 12.01
C PHE A 164 8.75 -4.80 10.61
N SER A 165 10.00 -4.36 10.46
CA SER A 165 10.75 -4.42 9.20
C SER A 165 10.93 -5.86 8.70
N ILE A 166 11.25 -6.80 9.59
CA ILE A 166 11.35 -8.23 9.25
C ILE A 166 9.98 -8.77 8.80
N SER A 167 8.89 -8.42 9.50
CA SER A 167 7.54 -8.83 9.09
C SER A 167 7.12 -8.26 7.73
N ALA A 168 7.64 -7.09 7.33
CA ALA A 168 7.41 -6.54 6.00
C ALA A 168 8.10 -7.38 4.92
N CYS A 169 9.30 -7.92 5.18
CA CYS A 169 9.92 -8.90 4.29
C CYS A 169 9.04 -10.14 4.11
N ALA A 170 8.45 -10.66 5.20
CA ALA A 170 7.53 -11.81 5.11
C ALA A 170 6.30 -11.51 4.23
N ALA A 171 5.75 -10.31 4.32
CA ALA A 171 4.63 -9.87 3.47
C ALA A 171 5.00 -9.86 1.97
N ALA A 172 6.27 -9.59 1.66
CA ALA A 172 6.82 -9.60 0.30
C ALA A 172 7.26 -10.99 -0.19
N CYS A 173 7.15 -12.05 0.62
CA CYS A 173 7.56 -13.42 0.27
C CYS A 173 6.52 -14.16 -0.58
N TRP A 174 6.21 -13.62 -1.76
CA TRP A 174 5.38 -14.28 -2.76
C TRP A 174 5.79 -13.87 -4.17
N PRO A 175 5.60 -14.70 -5.20
CA PRO A 175 5.91 -14.36 -6.59
C PRO A 175 5.21 -13.06 -7.03
N LEU A 176 5.97 -12.05 -7.46
CA LEU A 176 5.44 -10.78 -7.97
C LEU A 176 4.90 -10.85 -9.42
N GLN A 177 4.87 -12.05 -9.99
CA GLN A 177 4.36 -12.35 -11.31
C GLN A 177 2.90 -12.77 -11.23
N THR A 178 2.50 -13.40 -10.11
CA THR A 178 1.18 -14.02 -9.94
C THR A 178 0.43 -13.53 -8.70
N SER A 179 1.10 -12.88 -7.75
CA SER A 179 0.46 -12.45 -6.50
C SER A 179 -0.17 -11.08 -6.63
N ARG A 180 -1.50 -11.01 -6.57
CA ARG A 180 -2.29 -9.77 -6.67
C ARG A 180 -2.02 -8.80 -5.50
N SER A 181 -1.84 -9.30 -4.28
CA SER A 181 -1.96 -8.47 -3.06
C SER A 181 -0.65 -7.93 -2.48
N VAL A 182 0.52 -8.41 -2.93
CA VAL A 182 1.80 -8.10 -2.27
C VAL A 182 2.08 -6.60 -2.20
N LEU A 183 1.92 -5.87 -3.31
CA LEU A 183 2.19 -4.43 -3.33
C LEU A 183 1.18 -3.64 -2.50
N VAL A 184 -0.10 -4.04 -2.53
CA VAL A 184 -1.17 -3.41 -1.74
C VAL A 184 -0.89 -3.57 -0.24
N GLU A 185 -0.50 -4.77 0.19
CA GLU A 185 -0.13 -5.07 1.57
C GLU A 185 1.11 -4.26 2.02
N LEU A 186 2.13 -4.14 1.16
CA LEU A 186 3.31 -3.33 1.48
C LEU A 186 3.00 -1.83 1.59
N VAL A 187 2.10 -1.30 0.75
CA VAL A 187 1.63 0.08 0.85
C VAL A 187 0.86 0.30 2.16
N ASP A 188 -0.07 -0.59 2.52
CA ASP A 188 -0.80 -0.49 3.78
C ASP A 188 0.15 -0.53 4.99
N ARG A 189 1.12 -1.46 4.99
CA ARG A 189 2.16 -1.52 6.03
C ARG A 189 2.98 -0.24 6.13
N TRP A 190 3.44 0.30 5.00
CA TRP A 190 4.19 1.55 4.98
C TRP A 190 3.36 2.72 5.51
N ARG A 191 2.08 2.83 5.12
CA ARG A 191 1.17 3.86 5.65
C ARG A 191 0.97 3.71 7.16
N ARG A 192 0.68 2.50 7.65
CA ARG A 192 0.45 2.21 9.08
C ARG A 192 1.69 2.38 9.95
N ALA A 193 2.89 2.25 9.37
CA ALA A 193 4.13 2.54 10.08
C ALA A 193 4.24 4.00 10.54
N ALA A 194 3.37 4.91 10.07
CA ALA A 194 3.29 6.29 10.56
C ALA A 194 3.00 6.35 12.06
N ALA A 195 2.06 5.53 12.53
CA ALA A 195 1.67 5.46 13.94
C ALA A 195 2.73 4.78 14.85
N ARG A 196 3.81 4.27 14.26
CA ARG A 196 4.91 3.62 15.00
C ARG A 196 6.11 4.54 15.20
N LEU A 197 6.11 5.73 14.59
CA LEU A 197 7.22 6.67 14.72
C LEU A 197 7.24 7.25 16.14
N PRO A 198 8.36 7.14 16.88
CA PRO A 198 8.48 7.68 18.22
C PRO A 198 8.03 9.13 18.29
N ASN A 199 7.30 9.48 19.34
CA ASN A 199 6.94 10.84 19.67
C ASN A 199 7.61 11.19 21.02
N PRO A 200 8.64 12.04 21.04
CA PRO A 200 9.33 12.38 22.29
C PRO A 200 8.41 13.07 23.30
N ASP A 201 7.32 13.70 22.84
CA ASP A 201 6.36 14.41 23.68
C ASP A 201 5.25 13.47 24.21
N PHE A 202 5.20 12.21 23.76
CA PHE A 202 4.23 11.20 24.19
C PHE A 202 4.92 9.84 24.34
N ASP A 203 5.52 9.63 25.51
CA ASP A 203 6.31 8.45 25.83
C ASP A 203 5.46 7.23 26.18
N ASP A 204 6.12 6.11 26.49
CA ASP A 204 5.43 4.86 26.83
C ASP A 204 4.64 4.96 28.15
N VAL A 205 5.05 5.81 29.10
CA VAL A 205 4.34 6.01 30.36
C VAL A 205 3.02 6.75 30.11
N ASP A 206 3.06 7.82 29.32
CA ASP A 206 1.87 8.57 28.93
C ASP A 206 0.93 7.69 28.08
N ARG A 207 1.47 6.84 27.20
CA ARG A 207 0.70 5.88 26.40
C ARG A 207 0.01 4.82 27.25
N ASP A 208 0.71 4.21 28.20
CA ASP A 208 0.15 3.22 29.11
C ASP A 208 -0.93 3.86 30.00
N ARG A 209 -0.72 5.10 30.45
CA ARG A 209 -1.72 5.86 31.21
C ARG A 209 -2.96 6.13 30.37
N ALA A 210 -2.80 6.60 29.14
CA ALA A 210 -3.91 6.85 28.21
C ALA A 210 -4.72 5.57 27.96
N SER A 211 -4.04 4.46 27.66
CA SER A 211 -4.66 3.14 27.45
C SER A 211 -5.45 2.67 28.68
N THR A 212 -4.86 2.78 29.87
CA THR A 212 -5.51 2.42 31.13
C THR A 212 -6.80 3.21 31.35
N VAL A 213 -6.75 4.53 31.14
CA VAL A 213 -7.89 5.42 31.38
C VAL A 213 -8.99 5.20 30.35
N LEU A 214 -8.64 5.06 29.07
CA LEU A 214 -9.59 4.77 28.00
C LEU A 214 -10.28 3.41 28.19
N ASN A 215 -9.55 2.38 28.61
CA ASN A 215 -10.12 1.06 28.91
C ASN A 215 -11.07 1.12 30.11
N ALA A 216 -10.72 1.86 31.16
CA ALA A 216 -11.60 2.07 32.31
C ALA A 216 -12.89 2.80 31.90
N LEU A 217 -12.77 3.90 31.14
CA LEU A 217 -13.93 4.64 30.61
C LEU A 217 -14.80 3.76 29.71
N TRP A 218 -14.20 2.93 28.87
CA TRP A 218 -14.94 2.00 28.02
C TRP A 218 -15.75 1.00 28.87
N ALA A 219 -15.13 0.39 29.89
CA ALA A 219 -15.80 -0.54 30.78
C ALA A 219 -16.92 0.12 31.61
N GLU A 220 -16.67 1.31 32.18
CA GLU A 220 -17.64 2.05 32.98
C GLU A 220 -18.88 2.49 32.17
N THR A 221 -18.69 2.76 30.88
CA THR A 221 -19.77 3.24 29.99
C THR A 221 -20.51 2.11 29.29
N GLU A 222 -20.10 0.85 29.47
CA GLU A 222 -20.73 -0.31 28.84
C GLU A 222 -22.25 -0.40 29.12
N PRO A 223 -22.75 -0.24 30.37
CA PRO A 223 -24.19 -0.33 30.63
C PRO A 223 -25.02 0.71 29.86
N ALA A 224 -24.53 1.96 29.80
CA ALA A 224 -25.20 3.05 29.09
C ALA A 224 -25.16 2.82 27.57
N ARG A 225 -24.00 2.40 27.03
CA ARG A 225 -23.88 2.05 25.61
C ARG A 225 -24.79 0.87 25.23
N ALA A 226 -24.90 -0.15 26.09
CA ALA A 226 -25.80 -1.29 25.89
C ALA A 226 -27.29 -0.89 25.93
N ALA A 227 -27.63 0.17 26.66
CA ALA A 227 -28.96 0.77 26.67
C ALA A 227 -29.25 1.66 25.43
N GLY A 228 -28.29 1.79 24.50
CA GLY A 228 -28.41 2.61 23.30
C GLY A 228 -28.07 4.09 23.52
N GLU A 229 -27.50 4.45 24.67
CA GLU A 229 -27.05 5.83 24.92
C GLU A 229 -25.80 6.17 24.12
N THR A 230 -25.77 7.39 23.57
CA THR A 230 -24.59 7.89 22.87
C THR A 230 -23.59 8.46 23.87
N ILE A 231 -22.45 7.79 24.02
CA ILE A 231 -21.39 8.20 24.94
C ILE A 231 -20.20 8.79 24.19
N HIS A 232 -19.82 10.03 24.54
CA HIS A 232 -18.64 10.70 24.00
C HIS A 232 -17.39 10.44 24.86
N ILE A 233 -16.75 9.27 24.65
CA ILE A 233 -15.53 8.87 25.36
C ILE A 233 -14.42 9.95 25.36
N PRO A 234 -14.13 10.67 24.26
CA PRO A 234 -13.10 11.73 24.28
C PRO A 234 -13.39 12.84 25.29
N THR A 235 -14.66 13.21 25.47
CA THR A 235 -15.07 14.24 26.44
C THR A 235 -14.84 13.76 27.87
N LEU A 236 -15.19 12.50 28.17
CA LEU A 236 -14.92 11.90 29.47
C LEU A 236 -13.42 11.77 29.75
N PHE A 237 -12.63 11.44 28.72
CA PHE A 237 -11.18 11.34 28.83
C PHE A 237 -10.53 12.68 29.16
N ARG A 238 -10.89 13.75 28.43
CA ARG A 238 -10.44 15.12 28.74
C ARG A 238 -10.81 15.58 30.13
N GLY A 239 -12.00 15.21 30.61
CA GLY A 239 -12.45 15.55 31.97
C GLY A 239 -11.68 14.80 33.06
N ARG A 240 -11.29 13.55 32.81
CA ARG A 240 -10.60 12.69 33.79
C ARG A 240 -9.10 12.94 33.84
N GLU A 241 -8.46 13.09 32.68
CA GLU A 241 -7.01 13.22 32.54
C GLU A 241 -6.64 14.29 31.49
N PRO A 242 -6.81 15.60 31.81
CA PRO A 242 -6.66 16.66 30.82
C PRO A 242 -5.28 16.69 30.13
N ARG A 243 -4.19 16.49 30.90
CA ARG A 243 -2.82 16.50 30.35
C ARG A 243 -2.60 15.32 29.40
N VAL A 244 -2.92 14.11 29.84
CA VAL A 244 -2.70 12.88 29.06
C VAL A 244 -3.59 12.86 27.83
N ALA A 245 -4.83 13.34 27.94
CA ALA A 245 -5.73 13.50 26.80
C ALA A 245 -5.18 14.46 25.75
N ALA A 246 -4.65 15.61 26.15
CA ALA A 246 -4.04 16.57 25.22
C ALA A 246 -2.82 15.98 24.49
N LEU A 247 -1.95 15.24 25.20
CA LEU A 247 -0.80 14.58 24.58
C LEU A 247 -1.21 13.46 23.62
N PHE A 248 -2.19 12.64 24.02
CA PHE A 248 -2.74 11.58 23.18
C PHE A 248 -3.38 12.13 21.90
N GLU A 249 -4.16 13.21 22.00
CA GLU A 249 -4.79 13.86 20.85
C GLU A 249 -3.74 14.47 19.90
N ALA A 250 -2.71 15.12 20.45
CA ALA A 250 -1.59 15.64 19.65
C ALA A 250 -0.82 14.51 18.94
N ASP A 251 -0.58 13.38 19.61
CA ASP A 251 0.07 12.21 19.00
C ASP A 251 -0.80 11.56 17.91
N LEU A 252 -2.11 11.49 18.13
CA LEU A 252 -3.08 11.02 17.15
C LEU A 252 -3.12 11.92 15.91
N ASP A 253 -3.16 13.24 16.10
CA ASP A 253 -3.14 14.21 15.00
C ASP A 253 -1.84 14.13 14.19
N ARG A 254 -0.70 14.03 14.89
CA ARG A 254 0.60 13.79 14.26
C ARG A 254 0.61 12.50 13.45
N SER A 255 0.17 11.39 14.03
CA SER A 255 0.13 10.08 13.38
C SER A 255 -0.79 10.08 12.16
N ASN A 256 -1.95 10.74 12.26
CA ASN A 256 -2.88 10.91 11.14
C ASN A 256 -2.31 11.78 10.02
N ALA A 257 -1.61 12.88 10.37
CA ALA A 257 -0.93 13.72 9.40
C ALA A 257 0.17 12.96 8.64
N LEU A 258 0.97 12.16 9.36
CA LEU A 258 1.98 11.29 8.76
C LEU A 258 1.37 10.20 7.88
N PHE A 259 0.27 9.58 8.31
CA PHE A 259 -0.46 8.59 7.52
C PHE A 259 -1.01 9.18 6.22
N ARG A 260 -1.60 10.40 6.28
CA ARG A 260 -2.06 11.13 5.09
C ARG A 260 -0.89 11.48 4.16
N SER A 261 0.18 12.04 4.70
CA SER A 261 1.38 12.38 3.92
C SER A 261 1.97 11.16 3.20
N ARG A 262 2.05 10.00 3.87
CA ARG A 262 2.48 8.75 3.22
C ARG A 262 1.51 8.28 2.15
N SER A 263 0.20 8.38 2.39
CA SER A 263 -0.82 8.03 1.41
C SER A 263 -0.64 8.89 0.14
N GLU A 264 -0.55 10.21 0.29
CA GLU A 264 -0.36 11.15 -0.84
C GLU A 264 0.98 10.98 -1.58
N ALA A 265 1.95 10.30 -0.97
CA ALA A 265 3.23 9.96 -1.60
C ALA A 265 3.21 8.63 -2.38
N VAL A 266 2.21 7.75 -2.17
CA VAL A 266 2.07 6.48 -2.92
C VAL A 266 2.05 6.70 -4.44
N PRO A 267 1.23 7.63 -5.00
CA PRO A 267 1.21 7.88 -6.44
C PRO A 267 2.56 8.28 -7.00
N ALA A 268 3.27 9.19 -6.33
CA ALA A 268 4.59 9.63 -6.78
C ALA A 268 5.62 8.49 -6.77
N LEU A 269 5.55 7.60 -5.77
CA LEU A 269 6.40 6.41 -5.71
C LEU A 269 6.13 5.49 -6.91
N VAL A 270 4.87 5.16 -7.18
CA VAL A 270 4.49 4.23 -8.27
C VAL A 270 4.80 4.84 -9.64
N LEU A 271 4.39 6.09 -9.89
CA LEU A 271 4.61 6.78 -11.16
C LEU A 271 6.09 6.91 -11.49
N ARG A 272 6.97 7.11 -10.49
CA ARG A 272 8.43 7.11 -10.68
C ARG A 272 8.93 5.77 -11.22
N GLN A 273 8.44 4.65 -10.68
CA GLN A 273 8.87 3.32 -11.14
C GLN A 273 8.32 2.98 -12.52
N LEU A 274 7.13 3.47 -12.86
CA LEU A 274 6.57 3.38 -14.22
C LEU A 274 7.39 4.19 -15.23
N ALA A 275 7.80 5.40 -14.86
CA ALA A 275 8.65 6.25 -15.71
C ALA A 275 10.00 5.60 -16.04
N GLY A 276 10.56 4.83 -15.10
CA GLY A 276 11.80 4.09 -15.29
C GLY A 276 11.64 2.76 -16.04
N ALA A 277 10.43 2.39 -16.47
CA ALA A 277 10.19 1.18 -17.23
C ALA A 277 10.66 1.36 -18.68
N GLY A 278 11.89 0.92 -18.97
CA GLY A 278 12.57 1.14 -20.25
C GLY A 278 14.04 1.53 -20.09
N SER A 279 14.41 2.00 -18.90
CA SER A 279 15.81 2.15 -18.51
C SER A 279 16.35 0.81 -18.01
N ASP A 280 17.33 0.25 -18.74
CA ASP A 280 18.16 -0.90 -18.36
C ASP A 280 19.06 -0.56 -17.15
N GLU A 281 18.48 -0.06 -16.05
CA GLU A 281 19.15 -0.11 -14.77
C GLU A 281 19.12 -1.56 -14.28
N THR A 282 20.19 -2.28 -14.61
CA THR A 282 20.64 -3.54 -14.03
C THR A 282 21.01 -3.37 -12.55
N GLU A 283 20.08 -2.92 -11.73
CA GLU A 283 20.18 -3.05 -10.27
C GLU A 283 19.09 -3.99 -9.77
N PHE A 284 19.39 -5.28 -9.80
CA PHE A 284 18.68 -6.27 -8.98
C PHE A 284 19.29 -6.28 -7.58
#